data_AF-A0A0P0W6I1-F1
#
_entry.id   AF-A0A0P0W6I1-F1
#
_cell.length_a   1.000
_cell.length_b   1.000
_cell.length_c   1.000
_cell.angle_alpha   90.00
_cell.angle_beta   90.00
_cell.angle_gamma   90.00
#
_symmetry.space_group_name_H-M   'P 1'
#
loop_
_entity.id
_entity.type
_entity.pdbx_description
1 polymer ?
#
loop_
_entity_poly.entity_id
_entity_poly.type
_entity_poly.pdbx_seq_one_letter_code
_entity_poly.pdbx_strand_id
1 'polypeptide(L)'
;MDPQCKKDGKVKFNPYSDVFSFGLVLLEIACKDISREQICSLYRSKGDVVEATDQRVKIVGDSERREMESVIILGLWCSASDTQRRPTMQEAMKLLLEPDATLPDLNFITNSASVSSVHDASRASIANRYEEAPQAALLYS
;
A
#
# COMPACT_ATOMS: atom_id res chain seq x y z
N MET A 1 0.98 -6.27 -7.78
CA MET A 1 2.38 -6.48 -8.23
C MET A 1 3.27 -5.48 -7.52
N ASP A 2 4.36 -5.94 -6.88
CA ASP A 2 5.35 -5.08 -6.20
C ASP A 2 5.87 -3.99 -7.16
N PRO A 3 5.84 -2.70 -6.77
CA PRO A 3 6.43 -1.60 -7.56
C PRO A 3 7.87 -1.84 -8.00
N GLN A 4 8.67 -2.63 -7.26
CA GLN A 4 10.04 -2.98 -7.65
C GLN A 4 10.09 -3.91 -8.87
N CYS A 5 9.04 -4.70 -9.11
CA CYS A 5 8.92 -5.58 -10.27
C CYS A 5 8.37 -4.88 -11.51
N LYS A 6 7.91 -3.62 -11.40
CA LYS A 6 7.40 -2.82 -12.53
C LYS A 6 8.48 -1.99 -13.25
N LYS A 7 9.75 -2.12 -12.86
CA LYS A 7 10.86 -1.36 -13.44
C LYS A 7 11.37 -2.04 -14.70
N ASP A 8 11.66 -1.25 -15.74
CA ASP A 8 12.27 -1.77 -16.97
C ASP A 8 13.70 -2.30 -16.73
N GLY A 9 14.07 -3.35 -17.46
CA GLY A 9 15.40 -3.96 -17.40
C GLY A 9 15.51 -5.18 -16.50
N LYS A 10 16.71 -5.43 -15.95
CA LYS A 10 16.98 -6.59 -15.09
C LYS A 10 16.44 -6.34 -13.68
N VAL A 11 15.31 -6.97 -13.35
CA VAL A 11 14.78 -7.01 -11.99
C VAL A 11 15.57 -8.06 -11.19
N LYS A 12 16.11 -7.67 -10.03
CA LYS A 12 16.74 -8.63 -9.10
C LYS A 12 15.65 -9.44 -8.40
N PHE A 13 15.83 -10.76 -8.33
CA PHE A 13 14.96 -11.62 -7.51
C PHE A 13 15.03 -11.17 -6.04
N ASN A 14 13.87 -10.99 -5.42
CA ASN A 14 13.75 -10.55 -4.05
C ASN A 14 12.55 -11.26 -3.38
N PRO A 15 12.76 -12.14 -2.39
CA PRO A 15 11.67 -12.83 -1.68
C PRO A 15 10.65 -11.88 -1.05
N TYR A 16 11.05 -10.66 -0.70
CA TYR A 16 10.14 -9.66 -0.14
C TYR A 16 9.11 -9.14 -1.15
N SER A 17 9.28 -9.40 -2.45
CA SER A 17 8.23 -9.15 -3.46
C SER A 17 7.02 -10.07 -3.27
N ASP A 18 7.23 -11.29 -2.78
CA ASP A 18 6.16 -12.23 -2.45
C ASP A 18 5.43 -11.75 -1.18
N VAL A 19 6.18 -11.26 -0.17
CA VAL A 19 5.60 -10.63 1.03
C VAL A 19 4.70 -9.45 0.66
N PHE A 20 5.13 -8.59 -0.27
CA PHE A 20 4.30 -7.49 -0.75
C PHE A 20 3.00 -7.97 -1.38
N SER A 21 3.09 -8.99 -2.24
CA SER A 21 1.93 -9.54 -2.93
C SER A 21 0.97 -10.24 -1.95
N PHE A 22 1.50 -10.94 -0.95
CA PHE A 22 0.74 -11.48 0.17
C PHE A 22 -0.03 -10.39 0.92
N GLY A 23 0.63 -9.27 1.24
CA GLY A 23 -0.02 -8.12 1.88
C GLY A 23 -1.18 -7.55 1.07
N LEU A 24 -1.03 -7.43 -0.26
CA LEU A 24 -2.13 -7.02 -1.13
C LEU A 24 -3.30 -8.01 -1.12
N VAL A 25 -3.01 -9.31 -1.11
CA VAL A 25 -4.05 -10.35 -1.05
C VAL A 25 -4.82 -10.28 0.28
N LEU A 26 -4.13 -10.06 1.41
CA LEU A 26 -4.80 -9.85 2.70
C LEU A 26 -5.75 -8.65 2.66
N LEU A 27 -5.30 -7.51 2.14
CA LEU A 27 -6.14 -6.31 2.04
C LEU A 27 -7.33 -6.51 1.10
N GLU A 28 -7.11 -7.17 -0.04
CA GLU A 28 -8.18 -7.48 -1.00
C GLU A 28 -9.26 -8.37 -0.37
N ILE A 29 -8.86 -9.41 0.37
CA ILE A 29 -9.78 -10.31 1.07
C ILE A 29 -10.50 -9.59 2.21
N ALA A 30 -9.78 -8.79 3.00
CA ALA A 30 -10.31 -8.16 4.20
C ALA A 30 -11.20 -6.96 3.90
N CYS A 31 -10.89 -6.15 2.88
CA CYS A 31 -11.44 -4.80 2.74
C CYS A 31 -12.24 -4.52 1.46
N LYS A 32 -12.31 -5.48 0.51
CA LYS A 32 -13.05 -5.45 -0.79
C LYS A 32 -13.46 -4.06 -1.33
N ASP A 33 -12.98 -3.72 -2.53
CA ASP A 33 -13.26 -2.43 -3.21
C ASP A 33 -12.63 -1.19 -2.55
N ILE A 34 -11.82 -1.36 -1.50
CA ILE A 34 -11.04 -0.28 -0.89
C ILE A 34 -9.58 -0.44 -1.29
N SER A 35 -9.00 0.62 -1.87
CA SER A 35 -7.59 0.60 -2.26
C SER A 35 -6.68 0.61 -1.04
N ARG A 36 -5.50 0.00 -1.17
CA ARG A 36 -4.42 0.06 -0.17
C ARG A 36 -4.13 1.50 0.27
N GLU A 37 -4.16 2.46 -0.65
CA GLU A 37 -3.87 3.87 -0.37
C GLU A 37 -4.94 4.51 0.51
N GLN A 38 -6.22 4.15 0.34
CA GLN A 38 -7.30 4.58 1.23
C GLN A 38 -7.13 3.99 2.64
N ILE A 39 -6.78 2.70 2.76
CA ILE A 39 -6.53 2.06 4.05
C ILE A 39 -5.31 2.69 4.74
N CYS A 40 -4.24 2.96 3.99
CA CYS A 40 -3.08 3.71 4.48
C CYS A 40 -3.47 5.11 4.98
N SER A 41 -4.38 5.80 4.28
CA SER A 41 -4.87 7.12 4.69
C SER A 41 -5.64 7.04 6.00
N LEU A 42 -6.53 6.06 6.13
CA LEU A 42 -7.30 5.81 7.35
C LEU A 42 -6.39 5.52 8.55
N TYR A 43 -5.40 4.64 8.38
CA TYR A 43 -4.38 4.38 9.40
C TYR A 43 -3.59 5.64 9.75
N ARG A 44 -3.16 6.42 8.75
CA ARG A 44 -2.39 7.66 8.96
C ARG A 44 -3.17 8.72 9.74
N SER A 45 -4.48 8.83 9.49
CA SER A 45 -5.35 9.74 10.25
C SER A 45 -5.72 9.20 11.64
N LYS A 46 -5.14 8.07 12.08
CA LYS A 46 -5.51 7.36 13.30
C LYS A 46 -6.99 6.97 13.33
N GLY A 47 -7.56 6.72 12.15
CA GLY A 47 -8.91 6.18 12.02
C GLY A 47 -8.92 4.69 12.30
N ASP A 48 -10.11 4.17 12.56
CA ASP A 48 -10.34 2.76 12.81
C ASP A 48 -10.23 1.96 11.52
N VAL A 49 -9.12 1.24 11.32
CA VAL A 49 -8.90 0.47 10.09
C VAL A 49 -9.94 -0.63 9.88
N VAL A 50 -10.62 -1.08 10.95
CA VAL A 50 -11.69 -2.09 10.85
C VAL A 50 -12.91 -1.55 10.09
N GLU A 51 -13.10 -0.23 10.00
CA GLU A 51 -14.15 0.37 9.14
C GLU A 51 -13.95 0.06 7.66
N ALA A 52 -12.72 -0.30 7.26
CA ALA A 52 -12.42 -0.72 5.88
C ALA A 52 -12.83 -2.16 5.58
N THR A 53 -13.32 -2.93 6.55
CA THR A 53 -13.67 -4.35 6.35
C THR A 53 -14.76 -4.52 5.28
N ASP A 54 -14.64 -5.56 4.45
CA ASP A 54 -15.69 -6.00 3.52
C ASP A 54 -17.00 -6.14 4.30
N GLN A 55 -18.01 -5.37 3.89
CA GLN A 55 -19.33 -5.29 4.54
C GLN A 55 -20.05 -6.64 4.62
N ARG A 56 -19.62 -7.65 3.84
CA ARG A 56 -20.15 -9.02 3.90
C ARG A 56 -19.60 -9.81 5.08
N VAL A 57 -18.47 -9.40 5.64
CA VAL A 57 -17.87 -10.01 6.83
C VAL A 57 -18.59 -9.49 8.07
N LYS A 58 -19.13 -10.41 8.87
CA LYS A 58 -19.82 -10.08 10.11
C LYS A 58 -18.82 -10.12 11.27
N ILE A 59 -18.56 -8.97 11.87
CA ILE A 59 -17.81 -8.84 13.11
C ILE A 59 -18.82 -8.69 14.23
N VAL A 60 -18.91 -9.68 15.12
CA VAL A 60 -19.95 -9.73 16.18
C VAL A 60 -19.39 -9.37 17.54
N GLY A 61 -18.11 -9.64 17.79
CA GLY A 61 -17.45 -9.35 19.06
C GLY A 61 -16.04 -8.80 18.91
N ASP A 62 -15.42 -8.56 20.06
CA ASP A 62 -14.11 -7.92 20.16
C ASP A 62 -12.98 -8.81 19.62
N SER A 63 -13.14 -10.14 19.71
CA SER A 63 -12.15 -11.09 19.18
C SER A 63 -12.08 -11.02 17.67
N GLU A 64 -13.21 -11.14 16.96
CA GLU A 64 -13.21 -11.03 15.50
C GLU A 64 -12.77 -9.64 15.04
N ARG A 65 -13.11 -8.60 15.82
CA ARG A 65 -12.67 -7.23 15.56
C ARG A 65 -11.15 -7.11 15.63
N ARG A 66 -10.52 -7.67 16.67
CA ARG A 66 -9.07 -7.66 16.85
C ARG A 66 -8.37 -8.48 15.77
N GLU A 67 -8.90 -9.65 15.43
CA GLU A 67 -8.36 -10.47 14.34
C GLU A 67 -8.41 -9.74 12.99
N MET A 68 -9.52 -9.06 12.69
CA MET A 68 -9.63 -8.25 11.48
C MET A 68 -8.65 -7.07 11.47
N GLU A 69 -8.52 -6.36 12.59
CA GLU A 69 -7.54 -5.29 12.74
C GLU A 69 -6.12 -5.83 12.47
N SER A 70 -5.75 -6.96 13.08
CA SER A 70 -4.48 -7.66 12.85
C SER A 70 -4.24 -7.98 11.38
N VAL A 71 -5.23 -8.52 10.67
CA VAL A 71 -5.12 -8.83 9.24
C VAL A 71 -4.89 -7.57 8.40
N ILE A 72 -5.63 -6.49 8.68
CA ILE A 72 -5.51 -5.24 7.91
C ILE A 72 -4.16 -4.56 8.17
N ILE A 73 -3.74 -4.47 9.44
CA ILE A 73 -2.44 -3.90 9.81
C ILE A 73 -1.29 -4.73 9.22
N LEU A 74 -1.38 -6.06 9.25
CA LEU A 74 -0.39 -6.92 8.60
C LEU A 74 -0.37 -6.72 7.08
N GLY A 75 -1.53 -6.58 6.45
CA GLY A 75 -1.64 -6.26 5.03
C GLY A 75 -0.91 -4.96 4.67
N LEU A 76 -1.06 -3.91 5.48
CA LEU A 76 -0.31 -2.66 5.33
C LEU A 76 1.20 -2.84 5.55
N TRP A 77 1.60 -3.61 6.55
CA TRP A 77 3.01 -3.86 6.89
C TRP A 77 3.72 -4.64 5.78
N CYS A 78 3.13 -5.75 5.32
CA CYS A 78 3.61 -6.58 4.22
C CYS A 78 3.69 -5.81 2.91
N SER A 79 2.70 -4.96 2.63
CA SER A 79 2.65 -4.14 1.40
C SER A 79 3.39 -2.80 1.52
N ALA A 80 4.37 -2.66 2.42
CA ALA A 80 5.18 -1.46 2.51
C ALA A 80 5.94 -1.19 1.19
N SER A 81 5.99 0.06 0.74
CA SER A 81 6.74 0.43 -0.47
C SER A 81 8.25 0.25 -0.29
N ASP A 82 8.76 0.52 0.92
CA ASP A 82 10.14 0.21 1.31
C ASP A 82 10.24 -1.26 1.72
N THR A 83 10.98 -2.05 0.94
CA THR A 83 11.26 -3.46 1.19
C THR A 83 11.79 -3.73 2.59
N GLN A 84 12.65 -2.86 3.11
CA GLN A 84 13.30 -3.06 4.41
C GLN A 84 12.34 -2.87 5.59
N ARG A 85 11.16 -2.30 5.34
CA ARG A 85 10.11 -2.13 6.34
C ARG A 85 9.15 -3.31 6.40
N ARG A 86 9.16 -4.20 5.40
CA ARG A 86 8.27 -5.36 5.35
C ARG A 86 8.72 -6.40 6.38
N PRO A 87 7.79 -7.12 7.02
CA PRO A 87 8.15 -8.21 7.91
C PRO A 87 8.72 -9.39 7.11
N THR A 88 9.41 -10.27 7.80
CA THR A 88 9.62 -11.64 7.34
C THR A 88 8.28 -12.39 7.32
N MET A 89 8.17 -13.45 6.51
CA MET A 89 6.98 -14.30 6.54
C MET A 89 6.77 -14.96 7.91
N GLN A 90 7.84 -15.22 8.67
CA GLN A 90 7.73 -15.77 10.02
C GLN A 90 7.06 -14.77 10.98
N GLU A 91 7.45 -13.50 10.94
CA GLU A 91 6.82 -12.43 11.74
C GLU A 91 5.36 -12.21 11.32
N ALA A 92 5.08 -12.22 10.01
CA ALA A 92 3.73 -12.11 9.48
C ALA A 92 2.83 -13.26 9.98
N MET A 93 3.30 -14.50 9.88
CA MET A 93 2.56 -15.66 10.36
C MET A 93 2.39 -15.64 11.88
N LYS A 94 3.39 -15.19 12.64
CA LYS A 94 3.29 -15.03 14.08
C LYS A 94 2.13 -14.11 14.46
N LEU A 95 2.00 -12.96 13.79
CA LEU A 95 0.91 -12.00 14.03
C LEU A 95 -0.46 -12.63 13.73
N LEU A 96 -0.58 -13.43 12.68
CA LEU A 96 -1.85 -14.12 12.35
C LEU A 96 -2.21 -15.26 13.30
N LEU A 97 -1.21 -15.94 13.88
CA LEU A 97 -1.42 -17.11 14.74
C LEU A 97 -1.60 -16.77 16.22
N GLU A 98 -1.21 -15.56 16.64
CA GLU A 98 -1.26 -15.10 18.02
C GLU A 98 -2.28 -13.94 18.14
N PRO A 99 -3.54 -14.21 18.56
CA PRO A 99 -4.59 -13.19 18.64
C PRO A 99 -4.26 -11.99 19.55
N ASP A 100 -3.37 -12.18 20.52
CA ASP A 100 -2.93 -11.16 21.47
C ASP A 100 -1.56 -10.55 21.11
N ALA A 101 -1.03 -10.82 19.92
CA ALA A 101 0.21 -10.21 19.46
C ALA A 101 0.08 -8.69 19.43
N THR A 102 1.10 -8.00 19.94
CA THR A 102 1.17 -6.54 19.83
C THR A 102 1.32 -6.14 18.37
N LEU A 103 0.41 -5.29 17.90
CA LEU A 103 0.45 -4.79 16.53
C LEU A 103 1.68 -3.89 16.31
N PRO A 104 2.33 -3.99 15.14
CA PRO A 104 3.46 -3.14 14.80
C PRO A 104 3.02 -1.68 14.64
N ASP A 105 3.87 -0.77 15.08
CA ASP A 105 3.71 0.65 14.77
C ASP A 105 4.28 0.95 13.38
N LEU A 106 3.40 1.26 12.42
CA LEU A 106 3.75 1.52 11.04
C LEU A 106 4.02 3.02 10.78
N ASN A 107 4.67 3.73 11.70
CA ASN A 107 5.04 5.15 11.58
C ASN A 107 5.76 5.53 10.26
N PHE A 108 6.37 4.59 9.55
CA PHE A 108 6.93 4.87 8.22
C PHE A 108 5.84 5.15 7.15
N ILE A 109 4.62 4.65 7.34
CA ILE A 109 3.44 4.99 6.51
C ILE A 109 2.96 6.41 6.83
N THR A 110 3.09 6.86 8.08
CA THR A 110 2.62 8.18 8.52
C THR A 110 3.60 9.30 8.15
N ASN A 111 4.91 9.05 8.28
CA ASN A 111 5.98 10.02 8.01
C ASN A 111 6.27 10.30 6.53
N SER A 112 5.83 9.46 5.60
CA SER A 112 6.10 9.69 4.17
C SER A 112 5.45 10.99 3.64
N ALA A 113 4.36 11.44 4.26
CA ALA A 113 3.66 12.67 3.87
C ALA A 113 4.39 13.96 4.27
N SER A 114 5.06 13.97 5.44
CA SER A 114 5.83 15.15 5.87
C SER A 114 7.10 15.35 5.03
N VAL A 115 7.60 14.29 4.37
CA VAL A 115 8.71 14.38 3.42
C VAL A 115 8.23 14.73 2.01
N SER A 116 7.00 14.37 1.60
CA SER A 116 6.49 14.81 0.30
C SER A 116 6.20 16.32 0.22
N SER A 117 5.91 16.99 1.34
CA SER A 117 5.64 18.43 1.33
C SER A 117 6.87 19.30 0.97
N VAL A 118 8.08 18.76 0.95
CA VAL A 118 9.29 19.51 0.52
C VAL A 118 9.64 19.34 -0.96
N HIS A 119 9.03 18.41 -1.70
CA HIS A 119 9.37 18.18 -3.11
C HIS A 119 8.33 18.63 -4.13
N ASP A 120 7.11 18.99 -3.72
CA ASP A 120 6.07 19.43 -4.66
C ASP A 120 6.23 20.87 -5.15
N ALA A 121 7.04 21.71 -4.47
CA ALA A 121 7.32 23.06 -4.96
C ALA A 121 8.16 23.10 -6.25
N SER A 122 8.93 22.05 -6.56
CA SER A 122 9.79 22.03 -7.75
C SER A 122 9.16 21.38 -8.98
N ARG A 123 8.07 20.59 -8.83
CA ARG A 123 7.42 19.95 -9.97
C ARG A 123 6.38 20.84 -10.66
N ALA A 124 5.87 21.87 -9.98
CA ALA A 124 4.91 22.82 -10.57
C ALA A 124 5.48 23.62 -11.75
N SER A 125 6.81 23.70 -11.94
CA SER A 125 7.43 24.47 -13.03
C SER A 125 7.66 23.68 -14.32
N ILE A 126 7.46 22.36 -14.36
CA ILE A 126 7.73 21.54 -15.55
C ILE A 126 6.50 21.33 -16.44
N ALA A 127 5.28 21.58 -15.94
CA ALA A 127 4.04 21.27 -16.68
C ALA A 127 3.67 22.24 -17.82
N ASN A 128 4.39 23.33 -18.04
CA ASN A 128 4.11 24.30 -19.11
C ASN A 128 5.00 24.11 -20.35
N ARG A 129 5.07 22.90 -20.90
CA ARG A 129 5.62 22.66 -22.24
C ARG A 129 4.86 21.54 -22.96
N TYR A 130 3.57 21.78 -23.19
CA TYR A 130 2.88 21.20 -24.34
C TYR A 130 2.91 22.26 -25.43
N GLU A 131 4.04 22.34 -26.14
CA GLU A 131 4.10 23.09 -27.40
C GLU A 131 3.43 22.26 -28.50
N GLU A 132 2.56 22.97 -29.19
CA GLU A 132 1.61 22.59 -30.21
C GLU A 132 2.31 21.94 -31.41
N ALA A 133 1.94 20.70 -31.74
CA ALA A 133 2.46 19.98 -32.90
C ALA A 133 1.88 20.60 -34.19
N PRO A 134 2.71 21.07 -35.14
CA PRO A 134 2.21 21.62 -36.40
C PRO A 134 1.56 20.52 -37.24
N GLN A 135 0.25 20.61 -37.43
CA GLN A 135 -0.45 19.94 -38.51
C GLN A 135 0.01 20.56 -39.84
N ALA A 136 0.99 19.94 -40.48
CA ALA A 136 1.36 20.27 -41.86
C ALA A 136 1.33 18.99 -42.69
N ALA A 137 0.43 19.01 -43.65
CA ALA A 137 0.14 17.97 -44.61
C ALA A 137 1.37 17.54 -45.41
N LEU A 138 1.55 16.24 -45.59
CA LEU A 138 2.20 15.70 -46.77
C LEU A 138 1.17 14.89 -47.54
N LEU A 139 0.62 15.59 -48.53
CA LEU A 139 -0.28 15.12 -49.56
C LEU A 139 0.41 14.09 -50.46
N TYR A 140 -0.41 13.15 -50.94
CA TYR A 140 -0.28 12.34 -52.15
C TYR A 140 0.92 12.63 -53.06
N SER A 141 1.76 11.60 -53.21
CA SER A 141 2.33 11.17 -54.49
C SER A 141 2.54 9.66 -54.45
#